data_AF-K9IRF5-F1
#
_entry.id   AF-K9IRF5-F1
#
_cell.length_a   1.000
_cell.length_b   1.000
_cell.length_c   1.000
_cell.angle_alpha   90.00
_cell.angle_beta   90.00
_cell.angle_gamma   90.00
#
_symmetry.space_group_name_H-M   'P 1'
#
loop_
_entity.id
_entity.type
_entity.pdbx_description
1 polymer ?
#
loop_
_entity_poly.entity_id
_entity_poly.type
_entity_poly.pdbx_seq_one_letter_code
_entity_poly.pdbx_strand_id
1 'polypeptide(L)'
;QLRDKYGDVFTVYLGSRPVVMLCGTEAIREALVDQAEAFSGRGKIAVVDQVFQGYGVAFANGERWKVLRRFSLATMKDFGMGKRSVEDRIQEEAQCLVEELRKSQGALQDPTIIFHSTTANVICSIILGKRFDYRDPEFVKLLDMFYQSFALISSFSSQVFEFFSDILKYFPGTHRQVYRNLQEVKDFIGLSVEKHRETLDPSTPRDFIDAYLIRMDKEKSNPESEFHQQNLLNTMLALFFGGTETTSTTLRYGFLLLLKYPHITGGHAGDSQWRRGPLISFWLQKWDRGLF
;
A
#
# COMPACT_ATOMS: atom_id res chain seq x y z
N GLN A 1 -13.11 15.87 -21.52
CA GLN A 1 -14.28 15.44 -22.31
C GLN A 1 -15.60 15.62 -21.55
N LEU A 2 -15.93 14.82 -20.52
CA LEU A 2 -17.19 15.01 -19.77
C LEU A 2 -17.21 16.31 -18.96
N ARG A 3 -16.11 16.61 -18.28
CA ARG A 3 -15.92 17.88 -17.55
C ARG A 3 -16.17 19.10 -18.44
N ASP A 4 -15.63 19.10 -19.65
CA ASP A 4 -15.77 20.24 -20.58
C ASP A 4 -17.22 20.50 -20.99
N LYS A 5 -18.08 19.48 -20.95
CA LYS A 5 -19.49 19.57 -21.31
C LYS A 5 -20.41 19.84 -20.11
N TYR A 6 -20.13 19.25 -18.96
CA TYR A 6 -21.02 19.24 -17.79
C TYR A 6 -20.50 20.03 -16.58
N GLY A 7 -19.29 20.60 -16.68
CA GLY A 7 -18.67 21.37 -15.61
C GLY A 7 -17.90 20.50 -14.62
N ASP A 8 -17.58 21.10 -13.47
CA ASP A 8 -16.71 20.51 -12.45
C ASP A 8 -17.41 19.48 -11.55
N VAL A 9 -18.75 19.48 -11.50
CA VAL A 9 -19.56 18.53 -10.73
C VAL A 9 -20.65 17.95 -11.62
N PHE A 10 -20.62 16.64 -11.85
CA PHE A 10 -21.60 15.95 -12.71
C PHE A 10 -21.78 14.49 -12.29
N THR A 11 -22.90 13.89 -12.68
CA THR A 11 -23.20 12.48 -12.37
C THR A 11 -22.96 11.59 -13.59
N VAL A 12 -22.29 10.46 -13.36
CA VAL A 12 -22.12 9.37 -14.34
C VAL A 12 -22.75 8.11 -13.78
N TYR A 13 -23.45 7.36 -14.62
CA TYR A 13 -23.98 6.05 -14.27
C TYR A 13 -22.96 4.97 -14.62
N LEU A 14 -22.35 4.36 -13.60
CA LEU A 14 -21.51 3.18 -13.74
C LEU A 14 -22.41 1.95 -13.62
N GLY A 15 -22.93 1.49 -14.76
CA GLY A 15 -23.98 0.47 -14.79
C GLY A 15 -25.25 1.00 -14.15
N SER A 16 -25.73 0.32 -13.10
CA SER A 16 -26.89 0.75 -12.31
C SER A 16 -26.56 1.79 -11.23
N ARG A 17 -25.28 2.05 -10.95
CA ARG A 17 -24.85 2.90 -9.84
C ARG A 17 -24.60 4.35 -10.28
N PRO A 18 -25.35 5.35 -9.77
CA PRO A 18 -25.00 6.75 -9.97
C PRO A 18 -23.75 7.11 -9.17
N VAL A 19 -22.80 7.79 -9.82
CA VAL A 19 -21.55 8.26 -9.21
C VAL A 19 -21.38 9.75 -9.53
N VAL A 20 -21.24 10.55 -8.48
CA VAL A 20 -20.94 11.98 -8.61
C VAL A 20 -19.43 12.15 -8.83
N MET A 21 -19.06 12.81 -9.92
CA MET A 21 -17.70 13.14 -10.29
C MET A 21 -17.39 14.55 -9.80
N LEU A 22 -16.32 14.69 -9.01
CA LEU A 22 -15.78 15.97 -8.56
C LEU A 22 -14.47 16.24 -9.28
N CYS A 23 -14.41 17.31 -10.07
CA CYS A 23 -13.26 17.67 -10.89
C CYS A 23 -12.70 19.03 -10.47
N GLY A 24 -11.38 19.13 -10.37
CA GLY A 24 -10.70 20.37 -9.99
C GLY A 24 -10.59 20.56 -8.49
N THR A 25 -9.57 21.33 -8.08
CA THR A 25 -9.19 21.47 -6.66
C THR A 25 -10.28 22.11 -5.81
N GLU A 26 -11.00 23.09 -6.34
CA GLU A 26 -12.06 23.81 -5.63
C GLU A 26 -13.22 22.88 -5.25
N ALA A 27 -13.84 22.21 -6.23
CA ALA A 27 -14.93 21.26 -6.00
C ALA A 27 -14.50 20.08 -5.10
N ILE A 28 -13.28 19.57 -5.27
CA ILE A 28 -12.75 18.49 -4.42
C ILE A 28 -12.57 18.97 -2.98
N ARG A 29 -12.02 20.18 -2.77
CA ARG A 29 -11.80 20.74 -1.43
C ARG A 29 -13.13 21.04 -0.74
N GLU A 30 -14.07 21.65 -1.43
CA GLU A 30 -15.39 21.97 -0.88
C GLU A 30 -16.08 20.71 -0.35
N ALA A 31 -16.11 19.64 -1.16
CA ALA A 31 -16.73 18.38 -0.75
C ALA A 31 -15.95 17.66 0.36
N LEU A 32 -14.64 17.44 0.17
CA LEU A 32 -13.86 16.55 1.05
C LEU A 32 -13.32 17.23 2.32
N VAL A 33 -13.29 18.56 2.37
CA VAL A 33 -12.79 19.34 3.53
C VAL A 33 -13.91 20.13 4.16
N ASP A 34 -14.59 21.00 3.41
CA ASP A 34 -15.58 21.90 3.98
C ASP A 34 -16.88 21.15 4.35
N GLN A 35 -17.23 20.10 3.59
CA GLN A 35 -18.36 19.19 3.86
C GLN A 35 -17.90 17.77 4.27
N ALA A 36 -16.75 17.67 4.94
CA ALA A 36 -16.11 16.39 5.24
C ALA A 36 -17.01 15.35 5.91
N GLU A 37 -17.95 15.76 6.78
CA GLU A 37 -18.87 14.83 7.43
C GLU A 37 -19.73 14.06 6.41
N ALA A 38 -20.32 14.77 5.44
CA ALA A 38 -21.17 14.18 4.39
C ALA A 38 -20.37 13.32 3.39
N PHE A 39 -19.12 13.70 3.08
CA PHE A 39 -18.29 13.02 2.08
C PHE A 39 -17.24 12.05 2.66
N SER A 40 -17.28 11.80 3.97
CA SER A 40 -16.32 10.90 4.65
C SER A 40 -16.54 9.40 4.37
N GLY A 41 -17.70 9.04 3.81
CA GLY A 41 -18.07 7.67 3.50
C GLY A 41 -17.12 7.00 2.50
N ARG A 42 -16.92 5.68 2.66
CA ARG A 42 -16.15 4.86 1.73
C ARG A 42 -17.04 4.30 0.64
N GLY A 43 -16.74 4.65 -0.60
CA GLY A 43 -17.32 4.03 -1.79
C GLY A 43 -16.89 2.57 -1.93
N LYS A 44 -17.65 1.81 -2.71
CA LYS A 44 -17.33 0.43 -3.05
C LYS A 44 -16.48 0.36 -4.31
N ILE A 45 -15.50 -0.54 -4.30
CA ILE A 45 -14.76 -1.00 -5.48
C ILE A 45 -15.11 -2.48 -5.63
N ALA A 46 -15.95 -2.80 -6.61
CA ALA A 46 -16.62 -4.09 -6.70
C ALA A 46 -15.64 -5.27 -6.79
N VAL A 47 -14.51 -5.09 -7.49
CA VAL A 47 -13.53 -6.17 -7.69
C VAL A 47 -12.82 -6.60 -6.40
N VAL A 48 -12.65 -5.70 -5.42
CA VAL A 48 -12.03 -6.02 -4.12
C VAL A 48 -13.04 -6.21 -2.99
N ASP A 49 -14.29 -5.81 -3.19
CA ASP A 49 -15.35 -5.92 -2.17
C ASP A 49 -15.61 -7.39 -1.76
N GLN A 50 -15.38 -8.35 -2.66
CA GLN A 50 -15.48 -9.78 -2.35
C GLN A 50 -14.49 -10.24 -1.26
N VAL A 51 -13.33 -9.58 -1.15
CA VAL A 51 -12.28 -9.89 -0.17
C VAL A 51 -12.50 -9.11 1.13
N PHE A 52 -12.72 -7.80 1.01
CA PHE A 52 -12.80 -6.90 2.17
C PHE A 52 -14.18 -6.90 2.83
N GLN A 53 -15.26 -7.00 2.06
CA GLN A 53 -16.65 -7.09 2.54
C GLN A 53 -17.03 -6.01 3.56
N GLY A 54 -16.49 -4.78 3.41
CA GLY A 54 -16.71 -3.68 4.34
C GLY A 54 -16.00 -3.81 5.70
N TYR A 55 -15.03 -4.72 5.83
CA TYR A 55 -14.15 -4.85 6.99
C TYR A 55 -12.79 -4.22 6.74
N GLY A 56 -12.08 -3.94 7.84
CA GLY A 56 -10.76 -3.32 7.81
C GLY A 56 -10.80 -1.81 7.55
N VAL A 57 -9.72 -1.13 7.94
CA VAL A 57 -9.68 0.34 7.98
C VAL A 57 -9.90 1.05 6.63
N ALA A 58 -9.57 0.41 5.49
CA ALA A 58 -9.65 1.03 4.18
C ALA A 58 -11.08 1.09 3.61
N PHE A 59 -11.88 0.04 3.83
CA PHE A 59 -13.20 -0.13 3.20
C PHE A 59 -14.37 -0.14 4.20
N ALA A 60 -14.10 -0.04 5.50
CA ALA A 60 -15.14 0.12 6.51
C ALA A 60 -15.84 1.48 6.42
N ASN A 61 -17.07 1.54 6.93
CA ASN A 61 -17.88 2.75 7.12
C ASN A 61 -18.37 2.85 8.57
N GLY A 62 -18.91 4.01 8.94
CA GLY A 62 -19.57 4.22 10.24
C GLY A 62 -18.61 4.07 11.43
N GLU A 63 -19.12 3.51 12.52
CA GLU A 63 -18.35 3.36 13.77
C GLU A 63 -17.13 2.44 13.61
N ARG A 64 -17.27 1.35 12.84
CA ARG A 64 -16.15 0.47 12.47
C ARG A 64 -14.96 1.24 11.91
N TRP A 65 -15.21 2.12 10.94
CA TRP A 65 -14.14 2.93 10.35
C TRP A 65 -13.51 3.87 11.36
N LYS A 66 -14.32 4.54 12.20
CA LYS A 66 -13.83 5.47 13.24
C LYS A 66 -12.92 4.76 14.24
N VAL A 67 -13.35 3.61 14.75
CA VAL A 67 -12.62 2.78 15.72
C VAL A 67 -11.32 2.27 15.11
N LEU A 68 -11.39 1.60 13.95
CA LEU A 68 -10.21 1.03 13.30
C LEU A 68 -9.22 2.10 12.87
N ARG A 69 -9.68 3.22 12.31
CA ARG A 69 -8.79 4.33 11.92
C ARG A 69 -8.10 4.95 13.12
N ARG A 70 -8.83 5.23 14.20
CA ARG A 70 -8.25 5.80 15.42
C ARG A 70 -7.20 4.86 15.99
N PHE A 71 -7.51 3.57 16.09
CA PHE A 71 -6.57 2.55 16.53
C PHE A 71 -5.35 2.50 15.61
N SER A 72 -5.54 2.32 14.30
CA SER A 72 -4.43 2.19 13.37
C SER A 72 -3.48 3.39 13.40
N LEU A 73 -4.01 4.61 13.44
CA LEU A 73 -3.21 5.83 13.53
C LEU A 73 -2.44 5.94 14.85
N ALA A 74 -3.06 5.59 15.98
CA ALA A 74 -2.39 5.61 17.27
C ALA A 74 -1.27 4.56 17.30
N THR A 75 -1.58 3.32 16.95
CA THR A 75 -0.64 2.19 16.93
C THR A 75 0.53 2.45 15.98
N MET A 76 0.29 2.93 14.76
CA MET A 76 1.38 3.26 13.84
C MET A 76 2.29 4.36 14.40
N LYS A 77 1.76 5.38 15.09
CA LYS A 77 2.55 6.43 15.74
C LYS A 77 3.37 5.89 16.93
N ASP A 78 2.82 4.94 17.68
CA ASP A 78 3.50 4.31 18.81
C ASP A 78 4.68 3.47 18.32
N PHE A 79 4.52 2.76 17.20
CA PHE A 79 5.60 2.03 16.52
C PHE A 79 6.49 2.90 15.62
N GLY A 80 6.41 4.23 15.76
CA GLY A 80 7.39 5.15 15.22
C GLY A 80 6.98 5.94 13.98
N MET A 81 5.78 5.74 13.44
CA MET A 81 5.34 6.50 12.27
C MET A 81 5.28 8.00 12.59
N GLY A 82 6.05 8.80 11.83
CA GLY A 82 6.22 10.23 12.09
C GLY A 82 7.22 10.58 13.21
N LYS A 83 7.99 9.59 13.71
CA LYS A 83 9.09 9.76 14.67
C LYS A 83 10.40 9.29 14.03
N ARG A 84 11.54 9.62 14.67
CA ARG A 84 12.89 9.23 14.22
C ARG A 84 13.05 7.70 14.06
N SER A 85 12.33 6.89 14.85
CA SER A 85 12.45 5.44 14.76
C SER A 85 11.97 4.83 13.44
N VAL A 86 11.00 5.44 12.72
CA VAL A 86 10.66 5.01 11.36
C VAL A 86 11.62 5.57 10.33
N GLU A 87 12.17 6.76 10.56
CA GLU A 87 13.27 7.28 9.73
C GLU A 87 14.48 6.34 9.75
N ASP A 88 14.86 5.85 10.93
CA ASP A 88 15.96 4.88 11.10
C ASP A 88 15.68 3.58 10.32
N ARG A 89 14.44 3.05 10.38
CA ARG A 89 14.01 1.87 9.61
C ARG A 89 14.06 2.11 8.10
N ILE A 90 13.66 3.29 7.64
CA ILE A 90 13.73 3.66 6.22
C ILE A 90 15.19 3.78 5.78
N GLN A 91 16.06 4.37 6.61
CA GLN A 91 17.49 4.47 6.32
C GLN A 91 18.17 3.11 6.26
N GLU A 92 17.86 2.20 7.19
CA GLU A 92 18.32 0.82 7.18
C GLU A 92 17.90 0.10 5.89
N GLU A 93 16.62 0.20 5.53
CA GLU A 93 16.10 -0.46 4.33
C GLU A 93 16.66 0.17 3.04
N ALA A 94 16.92 1.48 3.03
CA ALA A 94 17.61 2.16 1.94
C ALA A 94 19.07 1.70 1.79
N GLN A 95 19.77 1.42 2.89
CA GLN A 95 21.12 0.84 2.84
C GLN A 95 21.09 -0.56 2.24
N CYS A 96 20.14 -1.41 2.66
CA CYS A 96 19.95 -2.73 2.07
C CYS A 96 19.63 -2.66 0.57
N LEU A 97 18.75 -1.73 0.16
CA LEU A 97 18.46 -1.49 -1.26
C LEU A 97 19.73 -1.14 -2.04
N VAL A 98 20.56 -0.23 -1.53
CA VAL A 98 21.82 0.16 -2.18
C VAL A 98 22.78 -1.04 -2.29
N GLU A 99 22.85 -1.88 -1.26
CA GLU A 99 23.67 -3.10 -1.30
C GLU A 99 23.18 -4.10 -2.34
N GLU A 100 21.87 -4.35 -2.43
CA GLU A 100 21.28 -5.21 -3.47
C GLU A 100 21.50 -4.63 -4.87
N LEU A 101 21.34 -3.32 -5.06
CA LEU A 101 21.63 -2.67 -6.34
C LEU A 101 23.11 -2.80 -6.72
N ARG A 102 24.05 -2.70 -5.78
CA ARG A 102 25.48 -2.89 -6.05
C ARG A 102 25.81 -4.31 -6.52
N LYS A 103 25.10 -5.32 -6.03
CA LYS A 103 25.30 -6.73 -6.44
C LYS A 103 24.99 -6.96 -7.92
N SER A 104 24.13 -6.13 -8.53
CA SER A 104 23.85 -6.19 -9.98
C SER A 104 25.03 -5.76 -10.86
N GLN A 105 26.05 -5.11 -10.30
CA GLN A 105 27.25 -4.63 -11.01
C GLN A 105 26.96 -3.79 -12.28
N GLY A 106 25.80 -3.11 -12.31
CA GLY A 106 25.40 -2.30 -13.46
C GLY A 106 24.70 -3.07 -14.58
N ALA A 107 24.35 -4.35 -14.34
CA ALA A 107 23.51 -5.10 -15.26
C ALA A 107 22.11 -4.48 -15.39
N LEU A 108 21.51 -4.63 -16.58
CA LEU A 108 20.12 -4.25 -16.80
C LEU A 108 19.21 -5.15 -15.97
N GLN A 109 18.32 -4.53 -15.19
CA GLN A 109 17.37 -5.23 -14.34
C GLN A 109 16.04 -4.49 -14.30
N ASP A 110 14.95 -5.24 -14.18
CA ASP A 110 13.65 -4.66 -13.85
C ASP A 110 13.63 -4.33 -12.34
N PRO A 111 13.49 -3.05 -11.94
CA PRO A 111 13.52 -2.67 -10.54
C PRO A 111 12.17 -2.89 -9.81
N THR A 112 11.19 -3.55 -10.45
CA THR A 112 9.87 -3.76 -9.87
C THR A 112 9.97 -4.51 -8.53
N ILE A 113 10.54 -5.72 -8.52
CA ILE A 113 10.62 -6.52 -7.28
C ILE A 113 11.47 -5.83 -6.22
N ILE A 114 12.58 -5.18 -6.56
CA ILE A 114 13.45 -4.56 -5.55
C ILE A 114 12.76 -3.39 -4.86
N PHE A 115 12.00 -2.56 -5.59
CA PHE A 115 11.23 -1.46 -5.00
C PHE A 115 10.00 -1.94 -4.23
N HIS A 116 9.33 -3.01 -4.70
CA HIS A 116 8.29 -3.68 -3.92
C HIS A 116 8.87 -4.23 -2.60
N SER A 117 9.98 -4.96 -2.62
CA SER A 117 10.62 -5.50 -1.42
C SER A 117 11.02 -4.41 -0.44
N THR A 118 11.64 -3.32 -0.93
CA THR A 118 12.07 -2.19 -0.10
C THR A 118 10.87 -1.56 0.62
N THR A 119 9.80 -1.25 -0.11
CA THR A 119 8.62 -0.57 0.44
C THR A 119 7.81 -1.49 1.35
N ALA A 120 7.70 -2.77 0.98
CA ALA A 120 7.10 -3.82 1.80
C ALA A 120 7.85 -4.01 3.12
N ASN A 121 9.19 -4.05 3.12
CA ASN A 121 9.97 -4.25 4.34
C ASN A 121 9.78 -3.11 5.34
N VAL A 122 9.65 -1.86 4.88
CA VAL A 122 9.33 -0.73 5.76
C VAL A 122 8.00 -0.98 6.49
N ILE A 123 6.94 -1.34 5.76
CA ILE A 123 5.62 -1.58 6.38
C ILE A 123 5.59 -2.88 7.21
N CYS A 124 6.21 -3.96 6.74
CA CYS A 124 6.35 -5.23 7.47
C CYS A 124 7.07 -5.03 8.81
N SER A 125 8.09 -4.17 8.85
CA SER A 125 8.79 -3.88 10.11
C SER A 125 7.87 -3.25 11.17
N ILE A 126 6.84 -2.51 10.74
CA ILE A 126 5.87 -1.85 11.62
C ILE A 126 4.72 -2.81 11.99
N ILE A 127 4.22 -3.56 11.01
CA ILE A 127 3.00 -4.37 11.20
C ILE A 127 3.28 -5.82 11.63
N LEU A 128 4.46 -6.37 11.34
CA LEU A 128 4.91 -7.75 11.69
C LEU A 128 6.17 -7.77 12.57
N GLY A 129 6.70 -6.60 12.94
CA GLY A 129 7.91 -6.50 13.77
C GLY A 129 9.19 -7.00 13.12
N LYS A 130 9.17 -7.34 11.82
CA LYS A 130 10.32 -7.93 11.10
C LYS A 130 10.41 -7.50 9.64
N ARG A 131 11.60 -7.65 9.08
CA ARG A 131 11.88 -7.55 7.64
C ARG A 131 12.09 -8.93 7.03
N PHE A 132 11.94 -9.02 5.72
CA PHE A 132 12.20 -10.22 4.93
C PHE A 132 13.44 -10.02 4.06
N ASP A 133 14.12 -11.12 3.76
CA ASP A 133 15.19 -11.13 2.78
C ASP A 133 14.61 -10.86 1.38
N TYR A 134 15.36 -10.11 0.55
CA TYR A 134 14.92 -9.75 -0.81
C TYR A 134 14.72 -10.97 -1.71
N ARG A 135 15.35 -12.10 -1.37
CA ARG A 135 15.32 -13.37 -2.12
C ARG A 135 14.49 -14.44 -1.43
N ASP A 136 13.82 -14.11 -0.32
CA ASP A 136 12.87 -15.03 0.33
C ASP A 136 11.75 -15.38 -0.68
N PRO A 137 11.64 -16.65 -1.11
CA PRO A 137 10.67 -17.05 -2.13
C PRO A 137 9.21 -16.83 -1.70
N GLU A 138 8.88 -16.98 -0.41
CA GLU A 138 7.52 -16.73 0.08
C GLU A 138 7.22 -15.25 0.03
N PHE A 139 8.16 -14.41 0.44
CA PHE A 139 7.99 -12.95 0.40
C PHE A 139 7.85 -12.43 -1.03
N VAL A 140 8.75 -12.84 -1.94
CA VAL A 140 8.67 -12.44 -3.35
C VAL A 140 7.35 -12.87 -3.98
N LYS A 141 6.83 -14.06 -3.65
CA LYS A 141 5.52 -14.52 -4.11
C LYS A 141 4.38 -13.60 -3.64
N LEU A 142 4.40 -13.17 -2.37
CA LEU A 142 3.39 -12.22 -1.84
C LEU A 142 3.43 -10.88 -2.59
N LEU A 143 4.62 -10.37 -2.88
CA LEU A 143 4.80 -9.12 -3.61
C LEU A 143 4.35 -9.22 -5.06
N ASP A 144 4.64 -10.34 -5.72
CA ASP A 144 4.13 -10.61 -7.07
C ASP A 144 2.60 -10.68 -7.09
N MET A 145 1.98 -11.29 -6.07
CA MET A 145 0.52 -11.27 -5.93
C MET A 145 -0.06 -9.86 -5.76
N PHE A 146 0.63 -8.96 -5.05
CA PHE A 146 0.23 -7.54 -4.97
C PHE A 146 0.33 -6.85 -6.32
N TYR A 147 1.47 -6.97 -6.99
CA TYR A 147 1.70 -6.37 -8.29
C TYR A 147 0.67 -6.84 -9.32
N GLN A 148 0.45 -8.16 -9.42
CA GLN A 148 -0.56 -8.74 -10.31
C GLN A 148 -1.96 -8.29 -9.94
N SER A 149 -2.31 -8.26 -8.64
CA SER A 149 -3.64 -7.79 -8.21
C SER A 149 -3.86 -6.33 -8.62
N PHE A 150 -2.87 -5.46 -8.43
CA PHE A 150 -2.98 -4.05 -8.81
C PHE A 150 -3.12 -3.86 -10.33
N ALA A 151 -2.34 -4.60 -11.12
CA ALA A 151 -2.45 -4.61 -12.58
C ALA A 151 -3.84 -5.10 -13.04
N LEU A 152 -4.35 -6.17 -12.42
CA LEU A 152 -5.66 -6.73 -12.74
C LEU A 152 -6.79 -5.79 -12.35
N ILE A 153 -6.75 -5.18 -11.16
CA ILE A 153 -7.74 -4.18 -10.70
C ILE A 153 -7.82 -3.00 -11.67
N SER A 154 -6.68 -2.61 -12.25
CA SER A 154 -6.59 -1.49 -13.21
C SER A 154 -6.97 -1.87 -14.65
N SER A 155 -7.19 -3.16 -14.93
CA SER A 155 -7.46 -3.65 -16.29
C SER A 155 -8.86 -3.29 -16.81
N PHE A 156 -9.03 -3.29 -18.14
CA PHE A 156 -10.34 -3.11 -18.77
C PHE A 156 -11.39 -4.10 -18.27
N SER A 157 -11.00 -5.36 -18.05
CA SER A 157 -11.91 -6.38 -17.52
C SER A 157 -12.46 -6.05 -16.13
N SER A 158 -11.64 -5.47 -15.25
CA SER A 158 -12.07 -5.02 -13.92
C SER A 158 -12.90 -3.75 -13.98
N GLN A 159 -12.63 -2.86 -14.94
CA GLN A 159 -13.51 -1.72 -15.21
C GLN A 159 -14.89 -2.21 -15.67
N VAL A 160 -14.97 -3.18 -16.58
CA VAL A 160 -16.26 -3.80 -16.98
C VAL A 160 -16.93 -4.48 -15.78
N PHE A 161 -16.17 -5.15 -14.91
CA PHE A 161 -16.69 -5.73 -13.68
C PHE A 161 -17.29 -4.67 -12.75
N GLU A 162 -16.71 -3.48 -12.63
CA GLU A 162 -17.25 -2.39 -11.81
C GLU A 162 -18.63 -1.92 -12.28
N PHE A 163 -18.93 -2.02 -13.58
CA PHE A 163 -20.24 -1.65 -14.14
C PHE A 163 -21.29 -2.76 -13.96
N PHE A 164 -20.87 -4.03 -14.07
CA PHE A 164 -21.78 -5.17 -14.18
C PHE A 164 -21.51 -6.28 -13.16
N SER A 165 -21.00 -5.93 -11.97
CA SER A 165 -20.59 -6.89 -10.94
C SER A 165 -21.71 -7.83 -10.51
N ASP A 166 -22.96 -7.36 -10.53
CA ASP A 166 -24.13 -8.15 -10.12
C ASP A 166 -24.36 -9.37 -11.00
N ILE A 167 -23.94 -9.32 -12.26
CA ILE A 167 -24.05 -10.43 -13.22
C ILE A 167 -22.70 -11.14 -13.34
N LEU A 168 -21.61 -10.39 -13.51
CA LEU A 168 -20.31 -10.95 -13.85
C LEU A 168 -19.67 -11.76 -12.71
N LYS A 169 -20.08 -11.56 -11.45
CA LYS A 169 -19.60 -12.36 -10.31
C LYS A 169 -19.87 -13.86 -10.45
N TYR A 170 -20.89 -14.25 -11.23
CA TYR A 170 -21.24 -15.66 -11.46
C TYR A 170 -20.38 -16.33 -12.53
N PHE A 171 -19.66 -15.56 -13.35
CA PHE A 171 -18.83 -16.05 -14.45
C PHE A 171 -17.34 -16.10 -14.07
N PRO A 172 -16.51 -16.89 -14.77
CA PRO A 172 -15.06 -16.81 -14.61
C PRO A 172 -14.53 -15.45 -15.09
N GLY A 173 -13.44 -14.97 -14.50
CA GLY A 173 -12.80 -13.72 -14.91
C GLY A 173 -11.67 -13.29 -13.98
N THR A 174 -11.04 -12.17 -14.32
CA THR A 174 -9.91 -11.57 -13.58
C THR A 174 -10.26 -11.23 -12.13
N HIS A 175 -11.52 -10.88 -11.85
CA HIS A 175 -12.00 -10.66 -10.48
C HIS A 175 -11.77 -11.88 -9.57
N ARG A 176 -11.88 -13.11 -10.09
CA ARG A 176 -11.58 -14.33 -9.31
C ARG A 176 -10.09 -14.49 -9.05
N GLN A 177 -9.23 -14.05 -9.98
CA GLN A 177 -7.79 -14.06 -9.76
C GLN A 177 -7.38 -13.02 -8.71
N VAL A 178 -7.95 -11.82 -8.76
CA VAL A 178 -7.76 -10.80 -7.70
C VAL A 178 -8.19 -11.35 -6.35
N TYR A 179 -9.36 -11.99 -6.28
CA TYR A 179 -9.82 -12.65 -5.05
C TYR A 179 -8.82 -13.69 -4.55
N ARG A 180 -8.36 -14.60 -5.42
CA ARG A 180 -7.38 -15.65 -5.05
C ARG A 180 -6.07 -15.07 -4.53
N ASN A 181 -5.49 -14.12 -5.25
CA ASN A 181 -4.22 -13.48 -4.86
C ASN A 181 -4.34 -12.81 -3.49
N LEU A 182 -5.38 -12.00 -3.29
CA LEU A 182 -5.57 -11.29 -2.02
C LEU A 182 -5.96 -12.24 -0.87
N GLN A 183 -6.67 -13.33 -1.17
CA GLN A 183 -6.98 -14.36 -0.17
C GLN A 183 -5.72 -15.09 0.27
N GLU A 184 -4.82 -15.44 -0.64
CA GLU A 184 -3.55 -16.10 -0.29
C GLU A 184 -2.65 -15.20 0.56
N VAL A 185 -2.59 -13.90 0.26
CA VAL A 185 -1.90 -12.93 1.14
C VAL A 185 -2.59 -12.85 2.51
N LYS A 186 -3.92 -12.86 2.54
CA LYS A 186 -4.69 -12.84 3.79
C LYS A 186 -4.44 -14.10 4.63
N ASP A 187 -4.28 -15.25 4.00
CA ASP A 187 -3.94 -16.51 4.67
C ASP A 187 -2.53 -16.44 5.29
N PHE A 188 -1.55 -15.87 4.57
CA PHE A 188 -0.22 -15.59 5.12
C PHE A 188 -0.26 -14.66 6.33
N ILE A 189 -1.07 -13.60 6.27
CA ILE A 189 -1.30 -12.70 7.41
C ILE A 189 -1.92 -13.49 8.57
N GLY A 190 -2.89 -14.37 8.29
CA GLY A 190 -3.51 -15.24 9.30
C GLY A 190 -2.48 -16.12 10.01
N LEU A 191 -1.59 -16.80 9.27
CA LEU A 191 -0.50 -17.59 9.85
C LEU A 191 0.44 -16.73 10.71
N SER A 192 0.70 -15.50 10.28
CA SER A 192 1.51 -14.56 11.07
C SER A 192 0.79 -14.18 12.37
N VAL A 193 -0.52 -13.90 12.32
CA VAL A 193 -1.33 -13.59 13.51
C VAL A 193 -1.31 -14.73 14.53
N GLU A 194 -1.44 -15.98 14.09
CA GLU A 194 -1.40 -17.13 15.01
C GLU A 194 -0.02 -17.28 15.69
N LYS A 195 1.08 -17.11 14.95
CA LYS A 195 2.43 -17.08 15.54
C LYS A 195 2.60 -15.96 16.57
N HIS A 196 1.96 -14.81 16.36
CA HIS A 196 1.98 -13.72 17.33
C HIS A 196 1.18 -14.08 18.58
N ARG A 197 0.00 -14.73 18.44
CA ARG A 197 -0.79 -15.21 19.58
C ARG A 197 -0.02 -16.17 20.47
N GLU A 198 0.73 -17.11 19.88
CA GLU A 198 1.53 -18.09 20.61
C GLU A 198 2.64 -17.46 21.46
N THR A 199 3.14 -16.30 21.04
CA THR A 199 4.31 -15.63 21.64
C THR A 199 3.96 -14.25 22.22
N LEU A 200 2.67 -13.97 22.42
CA LEU A 200 2.18 -12.66 22.84
C LEU A 200 2.57 -12.37 24.28
N ASP A 201 3.33 -11.29 24.48
CA ASP A 201 3.55 -10.69 25.80
C ASP A 201 2.74 -9.39 25.92
N PRO A 202 1.66 -9.37 26.72
CA PRO A 202 0.83 -8.18 26.90
C PRO A 202 1.55 -6.96 27.46
N SER A 203 2.71 -7.14 28.11
CA SER A 203 3.51 -6.06 28.69
C SER A 203 4.40 -5.36 27.67
N THR A 204 4.76 -6.05 26.60
CA THR A 204 5.76 -5.59 25.62
C THR A 204 5.28 -5.89 24.19
N PRO A 205 4.30 -5.14 23.66
CA PRO A 205 3.82 -5.36 22.29
C PRO A 205 4.92 -5.07 21.28
N ARG A 206 5.19 -6.03 20.39
CA ARG A 206 6.29 -5.94 19.41
C ARG A 206 5.94 -5.10 18.19
N ASP A 207 4.67 -5.13 17.77
CA ASP A 207 4.18 -4.54 16.53
C ASP A 207 2.66 -4.34 16.54
N PHE A 208 2.12 -3.96 15.37
CA PHE A 208 0.70 -3.74 15.16
C PHE A 208 -0.17 -4.95 15.53
N ILE A 209 0.26 -6.18 15.19
CA ILE A 209 -0.52 -7.39 15.48
C ILE A 209 -0.66 -7.55 16.98
N ASP A 210 0.44 -7.51 17.72
CA ASP A 210 0.40 -7.65 19.19
C ASP A 210 -0.49 -6.59 19.84
N ALA A 211 -0.35 -5.33 19.44
CA ALA A 211 -1.18 -4.24 19.95
C ALA A 211 -2.68 -4.49 19.68
N TYR A 212 -3.02 -5.02 18.49
CA TYR A 212 -4.40 -5.35 18.15
C TYR A 212 -4.91 -6.55 18.95
N LEU A 213 -4.09 -7.61 19.11
CA LEU A 213 -4.43 -8.78 19.90
C LEU A 213 -4.70 -8.43 21.36
N ILE A 214 -3.87 -7.58 21.97
CA ILE A 214 -4.06 -7.06 23.33
C ILE A 214 -5.37 -6.26 23.42
N ARG A 215 -5.66 -5.44 22.42
CA ARG A 215 -6.91 -4.65 22.39
C ARG A 215 -8.14 -5.54 22.27
N MET A 216 -8.08 -6.56 21.42
CA MET A 216 -9.12 -7.56 21.24
C MET A 216 -9.37 -8.38 22.52
N ASP A 217 -8.32 -8.77 23.27
CA ASP A 217 -8.51 -9.44 24.56
C ASP A 217 -9.17 -8.53 25.62
N LYS A 218 -8.81 -7.24 25.63
CA LYS A 218 -9.46 -6.24 26.51
C LYS A 218 -10.94 -6.02 26.20
N GLU A 219 -11.35 -6.23 24.95
CA GLU A 219 -12.74 -6.03 24.51
C GLU A 219 -13.53 -7.33 24.33
N LYS A 220 -12.98 -8.48 24.73
CA LYS A 220 -13.61 -9.80 24.51
C LYS A 220 -15.01 -9.97 25.13
N SER A 221 -15.32 -9.19 26.17
CA SER A 221 -16.62 -9.20 26.83
C SER A 221 -17.67 -8.32 26.13
N ASN A 222 -17.26 -7.49 25.16
CA ASN A 222 -18.16 -6.64 24.40
C ASN A 222 -18.55 -7.31 23.06
N PRO A 223 -19.79 -7.80 22.90
CA PRO A 223 -20.24 -8.45 21.66
C PRO A 223 -20.32 -7.49 20.47
N GLU A 224 -20.39 -6.17 20.72
CA GLU A 224 -20.42 -5.13 19.69
C GLU A 224 -19.02 -4.60 19.34
N SER A 225 -17.96 -5.24 19.86
CA SER A 225 -16.59 -4.82 19.58
C SER A 225 -16.22 -5.00 18.11
N GLU A 226 -15.62 -3.97 17.52
CA GLU A 226 -15.03 -4.02 16.19
C GLU A 226 -13.63 -4.66 16.19
N PHE A 227 -13.08 -4.99 17.36
CA PHE A 227 -11.80 -5.68 17.49
C PHE A 227 -11.98 -7.19 17.43
N HIS A 228 -12.16 -7.72 16.22
CA HIS A 228 -12.22 -9.16 15.96
C HIS A 228 -11.30 -9.58 14.80
N GLN A 229 -11.10 -10.89 14.64
CA GLN A 229 -10.16 -11.47 13.68
C GLN A 229 -10.36 -10.95 12.24
N GLN A 230 -11.59 -10.90 11.74
CA GLN A 230 -11.86 -10.44 10.37
C GLN A 230 -11.43 -8.98 10.14
N ASN A 231 -11.61 -8.09 11.13
CA ASN A 231 -11.14 -6.70 11.01
C ASN A 231 -9.61 -6.61 11.14
N LEU A 232 -8.97 -7.45 11.94
CA LEU A 232 -7.51 -7.54 12.01
C LEU A 232 -6.91 -7.93 10.66
N LEU A 233 -7.36 -9.06 10.09
CA LEU A 233 -6.83 -9.58 8.83
C LEU A 233 -7.01 -8.58 7.67
N ASN A 234 -8.19 -7.97 7.54
CA ASN A 234 -8.45 -7.00 6.49
C ASN A 234 -7.74 -5.66 6.73
N THR A 235 -7.54 -5.24 7.98
CA THR A 235 -6.74 -4.05 8.29
C THR A 235 -5.27 -4.28 7.93
N MET A 236 -4.72 -5.44 8.30
CA MET A 236 -3.36 -5.84 7.95
C MET A 236 -3.16 -5.92 6.43
N LEU A 237 -4.09 -6.55 5.71
CA LEU A 237 -4.06 -6.62 4.25
C LEU A 237 -4.08 -5.21 3.63
N ALA A 238 -4.94 -4.32 4.12
CA ALA A 238 -5.04 -2.95 3.63
C ALA A 238 -3.74 -2.15 3.87
N LEU A 239 -3.16 -2.25 5.07
CA LEU A 239 -1.90 -1.58 5.41
C LEU A 239 -0.74 -2.11 4.56
N PHE A 240 -0.64 -3.44 4.41
CA PHE A 240 0.42 -4.07 3.65
C PHE A 240 0.33 -3.75 2.15
N PHE A 241 -0.85 -3.92 1.55
CA PHE A 241 -1.09 -3.58 0.14
C PHE A 241 -0.88 -2.09 -0.12
N GLY A 242 -1.50 -1.23 0.70
CA GLY A 242 -1.46 0.21 0.54
C GLY A 242 -0.05 0.79 0.69
N GLY A 243 0.72 0.33 1.68
CA GLY A 243 2.08 0.79 1.93
C GLY A 243 3.11 0.32 0.91
N THR A 244 2.88 -0.84 0.30
CA THR A 244 3.81 -1.45 -0.67
C THR A 244 3.58 -0.91 -2.08
N GLU A 245 2.40 -1.18 -2.66
CA GLU A 245 2.16 -1.02 -4.11
C GLU A 245 2.22 0.43 -4.57
N THR A 246 1.67 1.36 -3.76
CA THR A 246 1.59 2.78 -4.13
C THR A 246 2.98 3.43 -4.15
N THR A 247 3.77 3.16 -3.11
CA THR A 247 5.13 3.69 -2.97
C THR A 247 6.07 3.06 -4.00
N SER A 248 6.00 1.74 -4.21
CA SER A 248 6.84 1.05 -5.19
C SER A 248 6.54 1.54 -6.61
N THR A 249 5.28 1.71 -6.97
CA THR A 249 4.86 2.27 -8.26
C THR A 249 5.36 3.70 -8.42
N THR A 250 5.25 4.53 -7.39
CA THR A 250 5.77 5.92 -7.41
C THR A 250 7.28 5.94 -7.62
N LEU A 251 8.04 5.07 -6.96
CA LEU A 251 9.48 4.94 -7.17
C LEU A 251 9.79 4.51 -8.62
N ARG A 252 9.11 3.49 -9.14
CA ARG A 252 9.29 3.02 -10.53
C ARG A 252 9.06 4.15 -11.54
N TYR A 253 7.98 4.90 -11.40
CA TYR A 253 7.71 6.08 -12.23
C TYR A 253 8.74 7.18 -12.03
N GLY A 254 9.16 7.45 -10.79
CA GLY A 254 10.18 8.42 -10.46
C GLY A 254 11.49 8.13 -11.20
N PHE A 255 12.01 6.90 -11.08
CA PHE A 255 13.23 6.49 -11.78
C PHE A 255 13.05 6.51 -13.30
N LEU A 256 11.91 6.09 -13.84
CA LEU A 256 11.62 6.17 -15.28
C LEU A 256 11.63 7.63 -15.78
N LEU A 257 11.07 8.57 -15.01
CA LEU A 257 11.09 9.99 -15.32
C LEU A 257 12.51 10.57 -15.26
N LEU A 258 13.30 10.17 -14.26
CA LEU A 258 14.71 10.58 -14.16
C LEU A 258 15.55 10.08 -15.35
N LEU A 259 15.27 8.86 -15.84
CA LEU A 259 15.89 8.33 -17.07
C LEU A 259 15.44 9.09 -18.32
N LYS A 260 14.17 9.49 -18.39
CA LYS A 260 13.61 10.26 -19.51
C LYS A 260 14.11 11.71 -19.56
N TYR A 261 14.40 12.30 -18.39
CA TYR A 261 14.82 13.69 -18.24
C TYR A 261 16.19 13.80 -17.55
N PRO A 262 17.29 13.37 -18.20
CA PRO A 262 18.61 13.26 -17.58
C PRO A 262 19.24 14.61 -17.18
N HIS A 263 18.74 15.73 -17.68
CA HIS A 263 19.17 17.07 -17.22
C HIS A 263 18.73 17.36 -15.78
N ILE A 264 17.63 16.73 -15.32
CA ILE A 264 17.16 16.86 -13.93
C ILE A 264 18.11 16.08 -13.00
N THR A 265 18.58 14.90 -13.41
CA THR A 265 19.57 14.13 -12.65
C THR A 265 20.96 14.76 -12.71
N GLY A 266 21.36 15.31 -13.86
CA GLY A 266 22.65 16.01 -14.05
C GLY A 266 22.76 17.33 -13.27
N GLY A 267 21.68 18.12 -13.20
CA GLY A 267 21.64 19.35 -12.39
C GLY A 267 21.75 19.07 -10.89
N HIS A 268 21.12 17.99 -10.41
CA HIS A 268 21.23 17.56 -9.01
C HIS A 268 22.52 16.80 -8.69
N ALA A 269 23.22 16.26 -9.69
CA ALA A 269 24.56 15.72 -9.55
C ALA A 269 25.61 16.82 -9.30
N GLY A 270 25.50 17.96 -9.97
CA GLY A 270 26.34 19.14 -9.71
C GLY A 270 26.08 19.79 -8.35
N ASP A 271 24.83 19.78 -7.90
CA ASP A 271 24.40 20.29 -6.58
C ASP A 271 24.45 19.23 -5.46
N SER A 272 24.98 18.03 -5.72
CA SER A 272 25.15 16.96 -4.74
C SER A 272 26.33 17.17 -3.78
N GLN A 273 26.55 18.42 -3.39
CA GLN A 273 27.10 18.78 -2.09
C GLN A 273 25.99 18.76 -1.00
N TRP A 274 24.92 18.00 -1.21
CA TRP A 274 24.03 17.60 -0.11
C TRP A 274 24.73 16.56 0.76
N ARG A 275 25.00 17.01 1.98
CA ARG A 275 25.68 16.32 3.09
C ARG A 275 25.35 14.82 3.15
N ARG A 276 26.39 14.01 2.87
CA ARG A 276 26.60 12.55 3.09
C ARG A 276 26.39 11.62 1.88
N GLY A 277 27.52 11.18 1.29
CA GLY A 277 27.67 9.83 0.73
C GLY A 277 28.40 9.71 -0.64
N PRO A 278 29.49 8.91 -0.78
CA PRO A 278 30.32 8.80 -2.01
C PRO A 278 29.68 8.04 -3.19
N LEU A 279 28.37 7.77 -3.12
CA LEU A 279 27.68 6.81 -3.99
C LEU A 279 27.26 7.40 -5.33
N ILE A 280 26.86 8.67 -5.34
CA ILE A 280 26.45 9.39 -6.55
C ILE A 280 27.69 9.75 -7.39
N SER A 281 28.81 10.09 -6.74
CA SER A 281 30.09 10.35 -7.39
C SER A 281 30.64 9.15 -8.17
N PHE A 282 30.36 7.92 -7.74
CA PHE A 282 30.82 6.70 -8.42
C PHE A 282 30.11 6.47 -9.77
N TRP A 283 28.81 6.78 -9.84
CA TRP A 283 28.03 6.61 -11.06
C TRP A 283 28.37 7.64 -12.14
N LEU A 284 28.62 8.89 -11.74
CA LEU A 284 28.97 9.96 -12.67
C LEU A 284 30.38 9.78 -13.28
N GLN A 285 31.36 9.30 -12.49
CA GLN A 285 32.73 9.12 -12.96
C GLN A 285 32.90 8.04 -14.04
N LYS A 286 31.98 7.07 -14.11
CA LYS A 286 32.00 6.02 -15.16
C LYS A 286 31.32 6.46 -16.45
N TRP A 287 30.37 7.40 -16.37
CA TRP A 287 29.64 7.88 -17.54
C TRP A 287 30.48 8.86 -18.38
N ASP A 288 31.26 9.74 -17.73
CA ASP A 288 32.15 10.69 -18.40
C ASP A 288 33.35 10.05 -19.14
N ARG A 289 33.68 8.78 -18.86
CA ARG A 289 34.82 8.08 -19.48
C ARG A 289 34.46 7.28 -20.73
N GLY A 290 33.22 7.38 -21.22
CA GLY A 290 32.83 6.76 -22.49
C GLY A 290 33.07 5.24 -22.55
N LEU A 291 32.85 4.53 -21.44
CA LEU A 291 32.91 3.07 -21.37
C LEU A 291 31.52 2.41 -21.36
N PHE A 292 30.59 2.97 -22.14
CA PHE A 292 29.37 2.32 -22.62
C PHE A 292 29.09 2.78 -24.05
#